data_AF-R8CK31-F1
#
_entry.id   AF-R8CK31-F1
#
_cell.length_a   1.000
_cell.length_b   1.000
_cell.length_c   1.000
_cell.angle_alpha   90.00
_cell.angle_beta   90.00
_cell.angle_gamma   90.00
#
_symmetry.space_group_name_H-M   'P 1'
#
loop_
_entity.id
_entity.type
_entity.pdbx_description
1 polymer ?
#
loop_
_entity_poly.entity_id
_entity_poly.type
_entity_poly.pdbx_seq_one_letter_code
_entity_poly.pdbx_strand_id
1 'polypeptide(L)'
;MVKSLHYDKLIMGLAANRDAAGTGYVVDPSAVLNAMDRLKESGNAIRGLAAWSINWDAGQDKNGQSYSYEFIKRYKDIATRV
;
A
#
# COMPACT_ATOMS: atom_id res chain seq x y z
N MET A 1 22.53 -5.39 16.88
CA MET A 1 21.18 -5.22 17.44
C MET A 1 20.19 -5.40 16.31
N VAL A 2 19.35 -6.45 16.34
CA VAL A 2 18.25 -6.61 15.36
C VAL A 2 17.00 -6.02 16.00
N LYS A 3 16.40 -5.01 15.35
CA LYS A 3 15.12 -4.45 15.80
C LYS A 3 13.99 -5.30 15.22
N SER A 4 13.31 -6.06 16.08
CA SER A 4 12.12 -6.81 15.69
C SER A 4 10.87 -5.94 15.84
N LEU A 5 9.96 -6.06 14.88
CA LEU A 5 8.61 -5.50 14.96
C LEU A 5 7.63 -6.67 14.99
N HIS A 6 6.71 -6.60 15.95
CA HIS A 6 5.61 -7.55 16.04
C HIS A 6 4.68 -7.37 14.82
N TYR A 7 4.33 -8.47 14.14
CA TYR A 7 3.61 -8.42 12.86
C TYR A 7 2.26 -7.68 12.96
N ASP A 8 1.56 -7.84 14.08
CA ASP A 8 0.27 -7.19 14.38
C ASP A 8 0.39 -5.66 14.60
N LYS A 9 1.63 -5.16 14.67
CA LYS A 9 1.95 -3.73 14.80
C LYS A 9 2.63 -3.17 13.54
N LEU A 10 2.84 -4.00 12.53
CA LEU A 10 3.47 -3.61 11.27
C LEU A 10 2.42 -3.15 10.25
N ILE A 11 2.71 -2.05 9.57
CA ILE A 11 1.95 -1.53 8.43
C ILE A 11 2.93 -1.36 7.27
N MET A 12 2.55 -1.79 6.07
CA MET A 12 3.35 -1.60 4.85
C MET A 12 3.07 -0.22 4.25
N GLY A 13 4.08 0.65 4.25
CA GLY A 13 4.01 1.98 3.63
C GLY A 13 4.29 1.92 2.12
N LEU A 14 3.41 2.51 1.32
CA LEU A 14 3.50 2.54 -0.14
C LEU A 14 3.37 3.97 -0.68
N ALA A 15 3.86 4.19 -1.89
CA ALA A 15 3.54 5.41 -2.64
C ALA A 15 2.13 5.30 -3.24
N ALA A 16 1.32 6.34 -3.10
CA ALA A 16 -0.06 6.37 -3.62
C ALA A 16 -0.09 6.26 -5.16
N ASN A 17 0.88 6.90 -5.82
CA ASN A 17 1.09 6.87 -7.26
C ASN A 17 2.58 7.13 -7.58
N ARG A 18 2.92 7.21 -8.88
CA ARG A 18 4.30 7.41 -9.36
C ARG A 18 4.89 8.77 -9.01
N ASP A 19 4.07 9.80 -8.84
CA ASP A 19 4.56 11.14 -8.52
C ASP A 19 4.71 11.37 -7.00
N ALA A 20 4.12 10.48 -6.19
CA ALA A 20 4.22 10.56 -4.74
C ALA A 20 5.62 10.23 -4.18
N ALA A 21 6.43 9.45 -4.91
CA ALA A 21 7.80 9.10 -4.53
C ALA A 21 8.65 8.73 -5.74
N GLY A 22 9.96 9.00 -5.69
CA GLY A 22 10.88 8.66 -6.79
C GLY A 22 10.97 7.15 -7.10
N THR A 23 10.66 6.29 -6.13
CA THR A 23 10.60 4.83 -6.27
C THR A 23 9.59 4.21 -5.31
N GLY A 24 9.19 2.96 -5.52
CA GLY A 24 8.37 2.19 -4.57
C GLY A 24 6.86 2.21 -4.85
N TYR A 25 6.41 2.86 -5.93
CA TYR A 25 5.05 2.70 -6.42
C TYR A 25 4.83 1.28 -6.97
N VAL A 26 3.77 0.64 -6.49
CA VAL A 26 3.37 -0.69 -6.93
C VAL A 26 2.49 -0.56 -8.17
N VAL A 27 3.04 -0.92 -9.33
CA VAL A 27 2.32 -0.84 -10.61
C VAL A 27 1.18 -1.85 -10.67
N ASP A 28 1.47 -3.11 -10.36
CA ASP A 28 0.47 -4.19 -10.30
C ASP A 28 0.00 -4.44 -8.86
N PRO A 29 -1.27 -4.13 -8.52
CA PRO A 29 -1.78 -4.31 -7.16
C PRO A 29 -1.81 -5.77 -6.70
N SER A 30 -1.79 -6.74 -7.62
CA SER A 30 -1.78 -8.17 -7.27
C SER A 30 -0.58 -8.53 -6.40
N ALA A 31 0.56 -7.85 -6.58
CA ALA A 31 1.76 -8.07 -5.79
C ALA A 31 1.54 -7.83 -4.29
N VAL A 32 0.81 -6.75 -3.95
CA VAL A 32 0.49 -6.42 -2.54
C VAL A 32 -0.55 -7.38 -2.00
N LEU A 33 -1.59 -7.69 -2.77
CA LEU A 33 -2.64 -8.63 -2.36
C LEU A 33 -2.04 -10.02 -2.04
N ASN A 34 -1.25 -10.56 -2.97
CA ASN A 34 -0.60 -11.86 -2.80
C ASN A 34 0.40 -11.87 -1.63
N ALA A 35 1.10 -10.76 -1.39
CA ALA A 35 1.99 -10.66 -0.23
C ALA A 35 1.22 -10.69 1.10
N MET A 36 0.08 -9.99 1.17
CA MET A 36 -0.79 -9.99 2.35
C MET A 36 -1.39 -11.38 2.61
N ASP A 37 -1.82 -12.08 1.56
CA ASP A 37 -2.33 -13.45 1.66
C ASP A 37 -1.25 -14.42 2.18
N ARG A 38 -0.04 -14.36 1.63
CA ARG A 38 1.10 -15.18 2.09
C ARG A 38 1.47 -14.90 3.55
N LEU A 39 1.42 -13.62 3.97
CA LEU A 39 1.67 -13.24 5.36
C LEU A 39 0.62 -13.86 6.29
N LYS A 40 -0.66 -13.81 5.90
CA LYS A 40 -1.77 -14.45 6.61
C LYS A 40 -1.61 -15.96 6.69
N GLU A 41 -1.36 -16.63 5.57
CA GLU A 41 -1.15 -18.08 5.50
C GLU A 41 0.03 -18.55 6.37
N SER A 42 1.06 -17.73 6.52
CA SER A 42 2.21 -18.01 7.40
C SER A 42 1.97 -17.75 8.90
N GLY A 43 0.78 -17.27 9.28
CA GLY A 43 0.47 -16.88 10.67
C GLY A 43 1.05 -15.51 11.09
N ASN A 44 1.58 -14.73 10.14
CA ASN A 44 2.23 -13.43 10.37
C ASN A 44 1.46 -12.28 9.71
N ALA A 45 0.12 -12.30 9.77
CA ALA A 45 -0.72 -11.27 9.17
C ALA A 45 -0.37 -9.87 9.69
N ILE A 46 0.02 -8.95 8.81
CA ILE A 46 0.34 -7.57 9.20
C ILE A 46 -0.92 -6.71 9.28
N ARG A 47 -0.86 -5.60 10.02
CA ARG A 47 -2.03 -4.77 10.35
C ARG A 47 -2.68 -4.06 9.16
N GLY A 48 -1.93 -3.82 8.09
CA GLY A 48 -2.48 -3.21 6.88
C GLY A 48 -1.48 -2.37 6.10
N LEU A 49 -2.00 -1.37 5.38
CA LEU A 49 -1.22 -0.47 4.53
C LEU A 49 -1.32 0.98 5.00
N ALA A 50 -0.29 1.75 4.66
CA ALA A 50 -0.32 3.22 4.69
C ALA A 50 0.16 3.74 3.33
N ALA A 51 -0.32 4.91 2.93
CA ALA A 51 0.13 5.57 1.72
C ALA A 51 0.69 6.95 2.02
N TRP A 52 1.78 7.29 1.34
CA TRP A 52 2.09 8.68 1.05
C TRP A 52 1.51 9.02 -0.33
N SER A 53 0.49 9.85 -0.44
CA SER A 53 -0.40 10.40 0.61
C SER A 53 -1.82 10.54 0.04
N ILE A 54 -2.79 10.93 0.86
CA ILE A 54 -4.15 11.20 0.36
C ILE A 54 -4.19 12.37 -0.65
N ASN A 55 -3.34 13.38 -0.47
CA ASN A 55 -3.22 14.49 -1.41
C ASN A 55 -2.70 14.02 -2.77
N TRP A 56 -1.72 13.11 -2.77
CA TRP A 56 -1.23 12.51 -4.00
C TRP A 56 -2.28 11.61 -4.66
N ASP A 57 -3.01 10.82 -3.88
CA ASP A 57 -4.07 9.93 -4.40
C ASP A 57 -5.22 10.71 -5.06
N ALA A 58 -5.55 11.89 -4.52
CA ALA A 58 -6.50 12.84 -5.09
C ALA A 58 -5.92 13.73 -6.21
N GLY A 59 -4.61 13.66 -6.44
CA GLY A 59 -3.87 14.57 -7.30
C GLY A 59 -4.02 14.28 -8.80
N GLN A 60 -3.11 14.89 -9.56
CA GLN A 60 -3.00 14.74 -11.01
C GLN A 60 -1.54 14.55 -11.40
N ASP A 61 -1.30 13.88 -12.52
CA ASP A 61 0.03 13.77 -13.10
C ASP A 61 0.49 15.09 -13.76
N LYS A 62 1.73 15.12 -14.26
CA LYS A 62 2.29 16.29 -14.97
C LYS A 62 1.50 16.75 -16.20
N ASN A 63 0.62 15.91 -16.76
CA ASN A 63 -0.22 16.23 -17.90
C ASN A 63 -1.64 16.67 -17.48
N GLY A 64 -1.92 16.76 -16.17
CA GLY A 64 -3.24 17.09 -15.62
C GLY A 64 -4.20 15.89 -15.53
N GLN A 65 -3.73 14.66 -15.75
CA GLN A 65 -4.57 13.48 -15.64
C GLN A 65 -4.75 13.11 -14.16
N SER A 66 -6.00 13.10 -13.68
CA SER A 66 -6.31 12.75 -12.30
C SER A 66 -5.97 11.30 -11.95
N TYR A 67 -5.32 11.11 -10.81
CA TYR A 67 -5.12 9.80 -10.18
C TYR A 67 -6.40 9.20 -9.61
N SER A 68 -7.45 10.01 -9.46
CA SER A 68 -8.81 9.52 -9.20
C SER A 68 -8.92 8.60 -7.99
N TYR A 69 -8.14 8.83 -6.92
CA TYR A 69 -8.15 8.01 -5.70
C TYR A 69 -7.84 6.53 -5.98
N GLU A 70 -6.88 6.27 -6.86
CA GLU A 70 -6.50 4.92 -7.28
C GLU A 70 -6.06 4.03 -6.09
N PHE A 71 -5.22 4.54 -5.19
CA PHE A 71 -4.66 3.76 -4.09
C PHE A 71 -5.77 3.23 -3.18
N ILE A 72 -6.65 4.12 -2.70
CA ILE A 72 -7.74 3.70 -1.82
C ILE A 72 -8.71 2.79 -2.55
N LYS A 73 -8.97 3.00 -3.86
CA LYS A 73 -9.83 2.10 -4.65
C LYS A 73 -9.24 0.69 -4.76
N ARG A 74 -7.91 0.57 -4.94
CA ARG A 74 -7.22 -0.72 -5.03
C ARG A 74 -7.22 -1.47 -3.70
N TYR A 75 -7.05 -0.76 -2.57
CA TYR A 75 -6.70 -1.39 -1.30
C TYR A 75 -7.68 -1.16 -0.12
N LYS A 76 -8.81 -0.46 -0.31
CA LYS A 76 -9.79 -0.21 0.77
C LYS A 76 -10.22 -1.46 1.54
N ASP A 77 -10.31 -2.60 0.86
CA ASP A 77 -10.79 -3.86 1.44
C ASP A 77 -9.64 -4.76 1.91
N ILE A 78 -8.41 -4.25 1.96
CA ILE A 78 -7.26 -5.10 2.29
C ILE A 78 -7.20 -5.46 3.78
N ALA A 79 -7.68 -4.57 4.65
CA ALA A 79 -7.74 -4.81 6.09
C ALA A 79 -8.81 -5.85 6.48
N THR A 80 -9.79 -6.11 5.61
CA THR A 80 -10.80 -7.17 5.81
C THR A 80 -10.39 -8.50 5.19
N ARG A 81 -9.31 -8.52 4.39
CA ARG A 81 -8.71 -9.74 3.80
C ARG A 81 -7.72 -10.44 4.71
N VAL A 82 -7.06 -9.70 5.60
CA VAL A 82 -6.10 -10.23 6.60
C VAL A 82 -6.78 -10.77 7.84
#